data_AF-A0A1Q5S7Q2-F1
#
_entry.id   AF-A0A1Q5S7Q2-F1
#
_cell.length_a   1.000
_cell.length_b   1.000
_cell.length_c   1.000
_cell.angle_alpha   90.00
_cell.angle_beta   90.00
_cell.angle_gamma   90.00
#
_symmetry.space_group_name_H-M   'P 1'
#
loop_
_entity.id
_entity.type
_entity.pdbx_description
1 polymer ?
#
loop_
_entity_poly.entity_id
_entity_poly.type
_entity_poly.pdbx_seq_one_letter_code
_entity_poly.pdbx_strand_id
1 'polypeptide(L)'
;MSPSPTNKIALFIDGANLYATAKTLGFDIDYKRLLKEFQSRGTLLRAFYYTAIIEDQEYSSIRPLIDWLDYNGYTVVTKATKEFIDASGRRKVKGNMDIELAVDAMELAEHIDQMVL
;
A
#
# COMPACT_ATOMS: atom_id res chain seq x y z
N MET A 1 11.19 24.05 27.00
CA MET A 1 11.01 23.80 25.55
C MET A 1 9.72 23.04 25.38
N SER A 2 8.70 23.69 24.82
CA SER A 2 7.52 22.97 24.30
C SER A 2 8.02 22.03 23.21
N PRO A 3 7.60 20.75 23.15
CA PRO A 3 7.90 19.92 22.00
C PRO A 3 7.32 20.63 20.78
N SER A 4 8.14 20.88 19.76
CA SER A 4 7.63 21.26 18.45
C SER A 4 6.58 20.21 18.05
N PRO A 5 5.40 20.59 17.54
CA PRO A 5 4.44 19.60 17.07
C PRO A 5 5.13 18.74 16.02
N THR A 6 5.43 17.50 16.37
CA THR A 6 6.03 16.55 15.45
C THR A 6 4.96 16.23 14.42
N ASN A 7 5.12 16.81 13.23
CA ASN A 7 4.29 16.62 12.06
C ASN A 7 3.98 15.12 11.85
N LYS A 8 2.73 14.73 12.05
CA LYS A 8 2.25 13.35 11.98
C LYS A 8 1.92 12.99 10.53
N ILE A 9 2.65 12.02 10.00
CA ILE A 9 2.56 11.61 8.60
C ILE A 9 1.90 10.23 8.52
N ALA A 10 1.02 10.03 7.55
CA ALA A 10 0.59 8.71 7.11
C ALA A 10 0.78 8.54 5.61
N LEU A 11 1.28 7.37 5.20
CA LEU A 11 1.43 6.98 3.80
C LEU A 11 0.32 6.00 3.42
N PHE A 12 -0.26 6.19 2.25
CA PHE A 12 -1.29 5.33 1.67
C PHE A 12 -0.81 4.89 0.29
N ILE A 13 -0.30 3.66 0.18
CA ILE A 13 0.33 3.19 -1.06
C ILE A 13 -0.60 2.23 -1.77
N ASP A 14 -1.08 2.61 -2.96
CA ASP A 14 -1.73 1.68 -3.88
C ASP A 14 -0.67 0.80 -4.56
N GLY A 15 -0.55 -0.45 -4.10
CA GLY A 15 0.46 -1.38 -4.57
C GLY A 15 0.33 -1.74 -6.04
N ALA A 16 -0.89 -1.83 -6.57
CA ALA A 16 -1.12 -2.22 -7.97
C ALA A 16 -0.71 -1.07 -8.91
N ASN A 17 -1.15 0.15 -8.60
CA ASN A 17 -0.79 1.33 -9.40
C ASN A 17 0.68 1.69 -9.28
N LEU A 18 1.26 1.59 -8.07
CA LEU A 18 2.67 1.84 -7.85
C LEU A 18 3.56 0.84 -8.60
N TYR A 19 3.25 -0.46 -8.53
CA TYR A 19 3.97 -1.51 -9.27
C TYR A 19 3.88 -1.31 -10.79
N ALA A 20 2.68 -1.05 -11.32
CA ALA A 20 2.48 -0.82 -12.75
C ALA A 20 3.29 0.40 -13.25
N THR A 21 3.32 1.46 -12.45
CA THR A 21 4.06 2.69 -12.76
C THR A 21 5.57 2.46 -12.73
N ALA A 22 6.10 1.86 -11.66
CA ALA A 22 7.53 1.57 -11.53
C ALA A 22 8.03 0.65 -12.65
N LYS A 23 7.25 -0.39 -13.00
CA LYS A 23 7.54 -1.28 -14.13
C LYS A 23 7.55 -0.53 -15.46
N THR A 24 6.60 0.37 -15.68
CA THR A 24 6.52 1.18 -16.92
C THR A 24 7.71 2.12 -17.04
N LEU A 25 8.17 2.68 -15.92
CA LEU A 25 9.32 3.58 -15.85
C LEU A 25 10.67 2.85 -15.76
N GLY A 26 10.66 1.52 -15.61
CA GLY A 26 11.85 0.68 -15.63
C GLY A 26 12.71 0.78 -14.37
N PHE A 27 12.11 1.02 -13.20
CA PHE A 27 12.84 1.02 -11.92
C PHE A 27 12.16 0.18 -10.84
N ASP A 28 12.96 -0.25 -9.87
CA ASP A 28 12.49 -0.96 -8.67
C ASP A 28 12.36 -0.01 -7.48
N ILE A 29 11.43 -0.31 -6.59
CA ILE A 29 11.16 0.52 -5.41
C ILE A 29 11.92 -0.03 -4.21
N ASP A 30 12.78 0.80 -3.64
CA ASP A 30 13.38 0.55 -2.33
C ASP A 30 12.42 1.01 -1.21
N TYR A 31 11.55 0.10 -0.79
CA TYR A 31 10.60 0.35 0.30
C TYR A 31 11.29 0.65 1.63
N LYS A 32 12.48 0.09 1.89
CA LYS A 32 13.21 0.39 3.13
C LYS A 32 13.64 1.86 3.17
N ARG A 33 14.15 2.35 2.04
CA ARG A 33 14.55 3.75 1.89
C ARG A 33 13.34 4.67 1.90
N LEU A 34 12.25 4.29 1.23
CA LEU A 34 10.99 5.04 1.23
C LEU A 34 10.47 5.26 2.67
N LEU A 35 10.42 4.19 3.47
CA LEU A 35 9.97 4.28 4.85
C LEU A 35 10.87 5.22 5.69
N LYS A 36 12.19 5.05 5.58
CA LYS A 36 13.17 5.90 6.28
C LYS A 36 13.07 7.37 5.88
N GLU A 37 12.82 7.64 4.61
CA GLU A 37 12.67 9.01 4.10
C GLU A 37 11.54 9.72 4.83
N PHE A 38 10.36 9.10 4.95
CA PHE A 38 9.24 9.72 5.65
C PHE A 38 9.39 9.75 7.17
N GLN A 39 10.05 8.74 7.76
CA GLN A 39 10.44 8.79 9.17
C GLN A 39 11.41 9.94 9.49
N SER A 40 12.21 10.40 8.52
CA SER A 40 13.11 11.54 8.70
C SER A 40 12.41 12.91 8.65
N ARG A 41 11.20 12.97 8.08
CA ARG A 41 10.43 14.20 7.84
C ARG A 41 9.47 14.56 8.99
N GLY A 42 9.19 13.62 9.88
CA GLY A 42 8.22 13.78 10.96
C GLY A 42 7.93 12.47 11.68
N THR A 43 6.86 12.43 12.46
CA THR A 43 6.40 11.20 13.08
C THR A 43 5.55 10.43 12.09
N LEU A 44 6.15 9.43 11.44
CA LEU A 44 5.41 8.48 10.61
C LEU A 44 4.54 7.58 11.49
N LEU A 45 3.23 7.78 11.48
CA LEU A 45 2.29 7.00 12.28
C LEU A 45 1.99 5.64 11.65
N ARG A 46 1.75 5.64 10.33
CA ARG A 46 1.40 4.45 9.54
C ARG A 46 1.94 4.59 8.12
N ALA A 47 2.35 3.47 7.55
CA ALA A 47 2.62 3.35 6.12
C ALA A 47 1.82 2.16 5.59
N PHE A 48 0.66 2.45 5.00
CA PHE A 48 -0.23 1.44 4.46
C PHE A 48 0.21 1.00 3.07
N TYR A 49 0.14 -0.29 2.80
CA TYR A 49 0.32 -0.86 1.46
C TYR A 49 -0.91 -1.69 1.10
N TYR A 50 -1.67 -1.24 0.10
CA TYR A 50 -2.93 -1.84 -0.31
C TYR A 50 -2.71 -2.76 -1.51
N THR A 51 -3.14 -4.02 -1.40
CA THR A 51 -3.03 -4.96 -2.51
C THR A 51 -4.08 -6.06 -2.48
N ALA A 52 -4.53 -6.49 -3.66
CA ALA A 52 -5.34 -7.70 -3.78
C ALA A 52 -4.45 -8.95 -3.83
N ILE A 53 -4.95 -10.06 -3.28
CA ILE A 53 -4.33 -11.39 -3.36
C ILE A 53 -5.31 -12.33 -4.06
N ILE A 54 -4.83 -13.07 -5.05
CA ILE A 54 -5.59 -14.14 -5.72
C ILE A 54 -5.49 -15.39 -4.86
N GLU A 55 -6.61 -15.87 -4.32
CA GLU A 55 -6.64 -17.03 -3.40
C GLU A 55 -6.45 -18.38 -4.12
N ASP A 56 -6.96 -18.52 -5.36
CA ASP A 56 -6.99 -19.79 -6.09
C ASP A 56 -5.63 -20.20 -6.70
N GLN A 57 -4.55 -19.47 -6.41
CA GLN A 57 -3.20 -19.86 -6.79
C GLN A 57 -2.40 -20.27 -5.56
N GLU A 58 -1.91 -21.52 -5.54
CA GLU A 58 -1.04 -22.05 -4.47
C GLU A 58 0.21 -21.18 -4.25
N TYR A 59 0.64 -20.42 -5.27
CA TYR A 59 1.74 -19.48 -5.19
C TYR A 59 1.38 -18.13 -5.81
N SER A 60 1.39 -17.07 -5.01
CA SER A 60 1.20 -15.70 -5.49
C SER A 60 2.53 -14.95 -5.38
N SER A 61 3.03 -14.44 -6.52
CA SER A 61 4.36 -13.81 -6.63
C SER A 61 4.52 -12.55 -5.76
N ILE A 62 3.42 -11.96 -5.28
CA ILE A 62 3.45 -10.78 -4.41
C ILE A 62 3.59 -11.13 -2.92
N ARG A 63 3.34 -12.39 -2.52
CA ARG A 63 3.42 -12.80 -1.10
C ARG A 63 4.79 -12.51 -0.46
N PRO A 64 5.94 -12.81 -1.10
CA PRO A 64 7.24 -12.48 -0.52
C PRO A 64 7.42 -10.98 -0.26
N LEU A 65 6.87 -10.12 -1.13
CA LEU A 65 6.91 -8.66 -0.92
C LEU A 65 6.01 -8.26 0.25
N ILE A 66 4.79 -8.81 0.32
CA ILE A 66 3.85 -8.55 1.43
C ILE A 66 4.48 -8.93 2.76
N ASP A 67 5.03 -10.13 2.87
CA ASP A 67 5.66 -10.63 4.11
C ASP A 67 6.85 -9.72 4.50
N TRP A 68 7.65 -9.31 3.52
CA TRP A 68 8.76 -8.39 3.76
C TRP A 68 8.28 -7.02 4.23
N LEU A 69 7.24 -6.46 3.62
CA LEU A 69 6.69 -5.15 3.98
C LEU A 69 6.14 -5.15 5.41
N ASP A 70 5.30 -6.13 5.73
CA ASP A 70 4.69 -6.28 7.05
C ASP A 70 5.77 -6.43 8.14
N TYR A 71 6.77 -7.28 7.88
CA TYR A 71 7.91 -7.45 8.80
C TYR A 71 8.75 -6.16 8.96
N ASN A 72 8.86 -5.32 7.94
CA ASN A 72 9.70 -4.12 7.94
C ASN A 72 8.93 -2.82 8.28
N GLY A 73 7.75 -2.91 8.88
CA GLY A 73 7.05 -1.78 9.49
C GLY A 73 6.04 -1.07 8.60
N TYR A 74 5.64 -1.69 7.48
CA TYR A 74 4.44 -1.31 6.76
C TYR A 74 3.22 -1.99 7.37
N THR A 75 2.04 -1.40 7.19
CA THR A 75 0.76 -2.03 7.48
C THR A 75 0.18 -2.51 6.16
N VAL A 76 0.21 -3.82 5.90
CA VAL A 76 -0.29 -4.36 4.63
C VAL A 76 -1.79 -4.64 4.73
N VAL A 77 -2.57 -4.00 3.87
CA VAL A 77 -4.02 -4.21 3.76
C VAL A 77 -4.27 -5.08 2.53
N THR A 78 -4.82 -6.26 2.76
CA THR A 78 -5.05 -7.25 1.71
C THR A 78 -6.53 -7.52 1.48
N LYS A 79 -6.89 -7.75 0.22
CA LYS A 79 -8.24 -8.18 -0.16
C LYS A 79 -8.16 -9.42 -1.04
N ALA A 80 -8.85 -10.47 -0.62
CA ALA A 80 -9.03 -11.65 -1.45
C ALA A 80 -9.79 -11.27 -2.73
N THR A 81 -9.24 -11.64 -3.88
CA THR A 81 -9.92 -11.47 -5.17
C THR A 81 -9.97 -12.80 -5.91
N LYS A 82 -11.02 -12.97 -6.70
CA LYS A 82 -11.21 -14.14 -7.57
C LYS A 82 -10.96 -13.73 -9.02
N GLU A 83 -10.32 -14.61 -9.79
CA GLU A 83 -10.26 -14.47 -11.24
C GLU A 83 -11.66 -14.76 -11.81
N PHE A 84 -12.21 -13.80 -12.56
CA PHE A 84 -13.45 -14.00 -13.30
C PHE A 84 -13.13 -14.03 -14.79
N ILE A 85 -13.68 -15.01 -15.52
CA ILE A 85 -13.64 -15.01 -16.98
C ILE A 85 -14.88 -14.24 -17.44
N ASP A 86 -14.68 -13.13 -18.14
CA ASP A 86 -15.81 -12.40 -18.71
C ASP A 86 -16.43 -13.15 -19.90
N ALA A 87 -17.61 -12.72 -20.35
CA ALA A 87 -18.33 -13.37 -21.46
C ALA A 87 -17.54 -13.38 -22.80
N SER A 88 -16.43 -12.62 -22.89
CA SER A 88 -15.52 -12.62 -24.03
C SER A 88 -14.31 -13.55 -23.87
N GLY A 89 -14.28 -14.36 -22.80
CA GLY A 89 -13.18 -15.28 -22.51
C GLY A 89 -11.94 -14.59 -21.92
N ARG A 90 -12.01 -13.29 -21.60
CA ARG A 90 -10.88 -12.57 -20.99
C ARG A 90 -10.91 -12.74 -19.48
N ARG A 91 -9.75 -13.07 -18.91
CA ARG A 91 -9.56 -13.06 -17.46
C ARG A 91 -9.59 -11.62 -16.97
N LYS A 92 -10.52 -11.30 -16.08
CA LYS A 92 -10.61 -10.06 -15.32
C LYS A 92 -10.45 -10.36 -13.84
N VAL A 93 -9.47 -9.70 -13.24
CA VAL A 93 -9.30 -9.67 -11.79
C VAL A 93 -9.91 -8.36 -11.31
N LYS A 94 -10.90 -8.41 -10.42
CA LYS A 94 -11.51 -7.21 -9.81
C LYS A 94 -11.00 -7.10 -8.37
N GLY A 95 -9.76 -6.64 -8.23
CA GLY A 95 -9.06 -6.46 -6.95
C GLY A 95 -8.70 -5.01 -6.67
N ASN A 96 -9.64 -4.09 -6.92
CA ASN A 96 -9.43 -2.67 -6.62
C ASN A 96 -9.53 -2.45 -5.08
N MET A 97 -8.58 -1.68 -4.55
CA MET A 97 -8.42 -1.34 -3.12
C MET A 97 -8.82 0.11 -2.78
N ASP A 98 -9.32 0.89 -3.74
CA ASP A 98 -9.65 2.31 -3.60
C ASP A 98 -10.64 2.56 -2.45
N ILE A 99 -11.58 1.64 -2.23
CA ILE A 99 -12.56 1.76 -1.15
C ILE A 99 -11.88 1.62 0.21
N GLU A 100 -11.08 0.55 0.38
CA GLU A 100 -10.34 0.31 1.62
C GLU A 100 -9.39 1.47 1.93
N LEU A 101 -8.65 1.93 0.92
CA LEU A 101 -7.75 3.07 1.05
C LEU A 101 -8.50 4.34 1.46
N ALA A 102 -9.60 4.67 0.77
CA ALA A 102 -10.38 5.87 1.07
C ALA A 102 -10.99 5.84 2.48
N VAL A 103 -11.49 4.68 2.92
CA VAL A 103 -12.05 4.51 4.27
C VAL A 103 -10.96 4.70 5.32
N ASP A 104 -9.83 4.00 5.21
CA ASP A 104 -8.72 4.13 6.16
C ASP A 104 -8.17 5.56 6.22
N ALA A 105 -8.08 6.23 5.06
CA ALA A 105 -7.64 7.61 4.97
C ALA A 105 -8.60 8.57 5.70
N MET A 106 -9.91 8.37 5.53
CA MET A 106 -10.93 9.16 6.24
C MET A 106 -10.91 8.92 7.74
N GLU A 107 -10.76 7.67 8.17
CA GLU A 107 -10.68 7.32 9.61
C GLU A 107 -9.43 7.91 10.28
N LEU A 108 -8.31 7.97 9.56
CA LEU A 108 -7.06 8.49 10.11
C LEU A 108 -6.93 10.02 10.00
N ALA A 109 -7.79 10.69 9.22
CA ALA A 109 -7.67 12.10 8.88
C ALA A 109 -7.58 13.04 10.10
N GLU A 110 -8.33 12.76 11.18
CA GLU A 110 -8.31 13.57 12.41
C GLU A 110 -7.04 13.34 13.27
N HIS A 111 -6.20 12.38 12.89
CA HIS A 111 -5.04 11.96 13.66
C HIS A 111 -3.70 12.27 12.98
N ILE A 112 -3.72 12.75 11.74
CA ILE A 112 -2.55 13.09 10.94
C ILE A 112 -2.53 14.57 10.58
N ASP A 113 -1.33 15.11 10.44
CA ASP A 113 -1.10 16.45 9.91
C ASP A 113 -0.86 16.40 8.39
N GLN A 114 -0.36 15.27 7.88
CA GLN A 114 -0.06 15.04 6.47
C GLN A 114 -0.49 13.66 6.01
N MET A 115 -1.27 13.65 4.94
CA MET A 115 -1.57 12.46 4.14
C MET A 115 -0.69 12.45 2.90
N VAL A 116 -0.03 11.32 2.64
CA VAL A 116 0.73 11.09 1.40
C VAL A 116 0.09 9.91 0.68
N LEU A 117 -0.23 10.10 -0.60
CA LEU A 117 -0.85 9.14 -1.49
C LEU A 117 0.02 8.95 -2.74
#